data_AF-A0A2B7Y6N1-F1
#
_entry.id   AF-A0A2B7Y6N1-F1
#
_cell.length_a   1.000
_cell.length_b   1.000
_cell.length_c   1.000
_cell.angle_alpha   90.00
_cell.angle_beta   90.00
_cell.angle_gamma   90.00
#
_symmetry.space_group_name_H-M   'P 1'
#
loop_
_entity.id
_entity.type
_entity.pdbx_description
1 polymer ?
#
loop_
_entity_poly.entity_id
_entity_poly.type
_entity_poly.pdbx_seq_one_letter_code
_entity_poly.pdbx_strand_id
1 'polypeptide(L)'
;MTEKKVFLEAEDFQKGLAALDAELGKNAFIVAFAPIKIIAAGGYFAVTYLKNRTATTDLDYLADPEWAADEDIRNPIKEAIFEVSTALNYNDEWINEDVALFVTGKTRQQLFKKAEEQNIVLFKGDNLVILAAPVEWVLERKLRRIHAGYRGRKAELDMSDALALLKYMKESNRGPLDREYIRTLNSNSFDIVPTNETMEQVAAAFRRKYQEDIFA
;
A
#
# COMPACT_ATOMS: atom_id res chain seq x y z
N MET A 1 13.79 -28.72 3.87
CA MET A 1 12.88 -27.55 3.97
C MET A 1 12.58 -27.11 2.55
N THR A 2 11.31 -27.04 2.18
CA THR A 2 10.89 -26.51 0.87
C THR A 2 11.21 -25.02 0.82
N GLU A 3 11.66 -24.51 -0.32
CA GLU A 3 11.92 -23.07 -0.49
C GLU A 3 10.60 -22.28 -0.36
N LYS A 4 10.59 -21.22 0.45
CA LYS A 4 9.41 -20.37 0.67
C LYS A 4 9.11 -19.54 -0.57
N LYS A 5 7.84 -19.35 -0.89
CA LYS A 5 7.40 -18.46 -1.98
C LYS A 5 7.58 -17.00 -1.56
N VAL A 6 8.51 -16.31 -2.22
CA VAL A 6 8.85 -14.92 -1.91
C VAL A 6 8.00 -13.93 -2.71
N PHE A 7 7.80 -14.16 -4.01
CA PHE A 7 6.98 -13.29 -4.85
C PHE A 7 5.56 -13.82 -4.93
N LEU A 8 4.60 -12.97 -4.56
CA LEU A 8 3.18 -13.26 -4.50
C LEU A 8 2.44 -12.48 -5.58
N GLU A 9 1.63 -13.21 -6.35
CA GLU A 9 0.73 -12.68 -7.36
C GLU A 9 -0.65 -12.35 -6.74
N ALA A 10 -1.55 -11.78 -7.54
CA ALA A 10 -2.89 -11.43 -7.05
C ALA A 10 -3.66 -12.64 -6.47
N GLU A 11 -3.54 -13.81 -7.11
CA GLU A 11 -4.18 -15.05 -6.65
C GLU A 11 -3.58 -15.56 -5.32
N ASP A 12 -2.26 -15.38 -5.13
CA ASP A 12 -1.61 -15.72 -3.87
C ASP A 12 -2.13 -14.85 -2.72
N PHE A 13 -2.24 -13.54 -2.94
CA PHE A 13 -2.80 -12.65 -1.93
C PHE A 13 -4.26 -12.98 -1.66
N GLN A 14 -5.07 -13.28 -2.67
CA GLN A 14 -6.46 -13.68 -2.45
C GLN A 14 -6.54 -14.94 -1.56
N LYS A 15 -5.72 -15.95 -1.86
CA LYS A 15 -5.65 -17.19 -1.06
C LYS A 15 -5.14 -16.93 0.36
N GLY A 16 -4.05 -16.18 0.49
CA GLY A 16 -3.45 -15.84 1.77
C GLY A 16 -4.37 -15.02 2.66
N LEU A 17 -5.05 -14.01 2.10
CA LEU A 17 -5.97 -13.16 2.85
C LEU A 17 -7.24 -13.89 3.28
N ALA A 18 -7.77 -14.79 2.44
CA ALA A 18 -8.88 -15.65 2.84
C ALA A 18 -8.47 -16.62 3.98
N ALA A 19 -7.25 -17.17 3.92
CA ALA A 19 -6.74 -18.01 5.00
C ALA A 19 -6.51 -17.21 6.29
N LEU A 20 -5.99 -15.98 6.18
CA LEU A 20 -5.79 -15.07 7.31
C LEU A 20 -7.12 -14.65 7.95
N ASP A 21 -8.13 -14.31 7.15
CA ASP A 21 -9.47 -13.99 7.64
C ASP A 21 -10.07 -15.16 8.45
N ALA A 22 -9.91 -16.39 7.95
CA ALA A 22 -10.34 -17.60 8.65
C ALA A 22 -9.52 -17.88 9.92
N GLU A 23 -8.20 -17.64 9.90
CA GLU A 23 -7.31 -17.83 11.05
C GLU A 23 -7.66 -16.85 12.19
N LEU A 24 -7.88 -15.57 11.86
CA LEU A 24 -8.33 -14.56 12.82
C LEU A 24 -9.67 -14.95 13.47
N GLY A 25 -10.57 -15.57 12.70
CA GLY A 25 -11.86 -16.06 13.18
C GLY A 25 -11.78 -17.18 14.24
N LYS A 26 -10.62 -17.80 14.44
CA LYS A 26 -10.42 -18.81 15.50
C LYS A 26 -10.13 -18.18 16.86
N ASN A 27 -9.69 -16.92 16.89
CA ASN A 27 -9.39 -16.22 18.13
C ASN A 27 -10.63 -15.45 18.61
N ALA A 28 -11.28 -15.95 19.68
CA ALA A 28 -12.51 -15.36 20.23
C ALA A 28 -12.35 -13.90 20.67
N PHE A 29 -11.15 -13.50 21.11
CA PHE A 29 -10.87 -12.11 21.46
C PHE A 29 -10.88 -11.23 20.20
N ILE A 30 -10.16 -11.62 19.15
CA ILE A 30 -10.14 -10.88 17.88
C ILE A 30 -11.53 -10.78 17.24
N VAL A 31 -12.31 -11.86 17.28
CA VAL A 31 -13.70 -11.88 16.77
C VAL A 31 -14.58 -10.82 17.47
N ALA A 32 -14.33 -10.49 18.74
CA ALA A 32 -15.08 -9.46 19.45
C ALA A 32 -14.86 -8.04 18.89
N PHE A 33 -13.74 -7.82 18.19
CA PHE A 33 -13.37 -6.56 17.54
C PHE A 33 -13.44 -6.64 16.00
N ALA A 34 -13.96 -7.76 15.47
CA ALA A 34 -14.07 -7.96 14.03
C ALA A 34 -15.12 -7.02 13.39
N PRO A 35 -14.91 -6.60 12.13
CA PRO A 35 -13.72 -6.87 11.34
C PRO A 35 -12.54 -5.96 11.77
N ILE A 36 -11.37 -6.55 11.92
CA ILE A 36 -10.13 -5.80 12.06
C ILE A 36 -9.89 -5.05 10.76
N LYS A 37 -9.72 -3.73 10.85
CA LYS A 37 -9.50 -2.87 9.69
C LYS A 37 -8.04 -2.47 9.59
N ILE A 38 -7.48 -2.65 8.40
CA ILE A 38 -6.15 -2.16 8.05
C ILE A 38 -6.21 -1.38 6.73
N ILE A 39 -5.24 -0.49 6.52
CA ILE A 39 -5.02 0.14 5.21
C ILE A 39 -3.73 -0.36 4.60
N ALA A 40 -3.76 -0.74 3.33
CA ALA A 40 -2.61 -1.29 2.63
C ALA A 40 -2.06 -0.31 1.60
N ALA A 41 -0.75 -0.35 1.39
CA ALA A 41 -0.04 0.48 0.43
C ALA A 41 1.02 -0.32 -0.33
N GLY A 42 1.72 0.34 -1.25
CA GLY A 42 2.91 -0.22 -1.87
C GLY A 42 2.60 -1.29 -2.92
N GLY A 43 3.41 -2.35 -2.93
CA GLY A 43 3.42 -3.35 -4.00
C GLY A 43 2.13 -4.14 -4.10
N TYR A 44 1.47 -4.43 -2.97
CA TYR A 44 0.19 -5.14 -2.96
C TYR A 44 -0.88 -4.38 -3.76
N PHE A 45 -1.02 -3.07 -3.52
CA PHE A 45 -1.96 -2.22 -4.26
C PHE A 45 -1.65 -2.18 -5.77
N ALA A 46 -0.35 -2.18 -6.12
CA ALA A 46 0.11 -2.22 -7.52
C ALA A 46 -0.25 -3.54 -8.23
N VAL A 47 -0.23 -4.67 -7.51
CA VAL A 47 -0.56 -6.01 -8.03
C VAL A 47 -2.07 -6.21 -8.11
N THR A 48 -2.80 -5.96 -7.03
CA THR A 48 -4.22 -6.38 -6.91
C THR A 48 -5.22 -5.38 -7.47
N TYR A 49 -4.90 -4.08 -7.43
CA TYR A 49 -5.83 -3.03 -7.84
C TYR A 49 -5.38 -2.34 -9.14
N LEU A 50 -4.17 -1.78 -9.17
CA LEU A 50 -3.66 -1.05 -10.34
C LEU A 50 -3.25 -1.99 -11.49
N LYS A 51 -2.94 -3.25 -11.17
CA LYS A 51 -2.52 -4.30 -12.11
C LYS A 51 -1.35 -3.89 -13.00
N ASN A 52 -0.45 -3.05 -12.49
CA ASN A 52 0.75 -2.60 -13.20
C ASN A 52 1.97 -3.48 -12.90
N ARG A 53 1.82 -4.51 -12.04
CA ARG A 53 2.81 -5.53 -11.70
C ARG A 53 2.14 -6.90 -11.69
N THR A 54 2.93 -7.94 -11.94
CA THR A 54 2.49 -9.34 -11.80
C THR A 54 2.61 -9.83 -10.36
N ALA A 55 3.66 -9.44 -9.64
CA ALA A 55 3.92 -9.88 -8.28
C ALA A 55 4.61 -8.81 -7.41
N THR A 56 4.55 -8.99 -6.09
CA THR A 56 5.32 -8.26 -5.08
C THR A 56 5.75 -9.21 -3.96
N THR A 57 6.65 -8.78 -3.07
CA THR A 57 7.14 -9.63 -1.97
C THR A 57 6.19 -9.71 -0.78
N ASP A 58 5.45 -8.62 -0.55
CA ASP A 58 4.71 -8.38 0.69
C ASP A 58 3.53 -7.42 0.48
N LEU A 59 2.70 -7.34 1.52
CA LEU A 59 1.67 -6.34 1.75
C LEU A 59 2.12 -5.48 2.94
N ASP A 60 2.48 -4.22 2.65
CA ASP A 60 2.70 -3.19 3.67
C ASP A 60 1.35 -2.66 4.17
N TYR A 61 1.08 -2.71 5.47
CA TYR A 61 -0.14 -2.17 6.07
C TYR A 61 0.11 -1.18 7.20
N LEU A 62 -0.92 -0.40 7.53
CA LEU A 62 -1.04 0.32 8.79
C LEU A 62 -2.27 -0.22 9.53
N ALA A 63 -2.11 -0.56 10.81
CA ALA A 63 -3.22 -0.91 11.68
C ALA A 63 -4.09 0.30 12.01
N ASP A 64 -5.35 0.07 12.35
CA ASP A 64 -6.26 1.09 12.84
C ASP A 64 -5.60 1.89 13.98
N PRO A 65 -5.64 3.24 13.96
CA PRO A 65 -5.08 4.06 15.01
C PRO A 65 -5.53 3.67 16.42
N GLU A 66 -6.75 3.15 16.59
CA GLU A 66 -7.27 2.69 17.87
C GLU A 66 -6.46 1.51 18.42
N TRP A 67 -6.07 0.57 17.56
CA TRP A 67 -5.44 -0.70 17.93
C TRP A 67 -3.93 -0.74 17.65
N ALA A 68 -3.38 0.29 17.01
CA ALA A 68 -2.00 0.34 16.55
C ALA A 68 -0.94 0.22 17.67
N ALA A 69 -1.30 0.51 18.91
CA ALA A 69 -0.43 0.35 20.08
C ALA A 69 -0.90 -0.76 21.04
N ASP A 70 -1.99 -1.46 20.72
CA ASP A 70 -2.58 -2.48 21.56
C ASP A 70 -1.93 -3.86 21.27
N GLU A 71 -1.12 -4.34 22.20
CA GLU A 71 -0.43 -5.63 22.04
C GLU A 71 -1.38 -6.83 22.09
N ASP A 72 -2.51 -6.72 22.78
CA ASP A 72 -3.51 -7.79 22.89
C ASP A 72 -4.24 -8.01 21.56
N ILE A 73 -4.27 -7.00 20.68
CA ILE A 73 -4.77 -7.12 19.31
C ILE A 73 -3.65 -7.44 18.33
N ARG A 74 -2.49 -6.78 18.45
CA ARG A 74 -1.38 -6.94 17.49
C ARG A 74 -0.74 -8.31 17.53
N ASN A 75 -0.58 -8.91 18.71
CA ASN A 75 0.09 -10.20 18.83
C ASN A 75 -0.72 -11.33 18.16
N PRO A 76 -2.04 -11.48 18.40
CA PRO A 76 -2.83 -12.46 17.66
C PRO A 76 -2.83 -12.27 16.14
N ILE A 77 -2.79 -11.01 15.66
CA ILE A 77 -2.70 -10.74 14.21
C ILE A 77 -1.36 -11.24 13.66
N LYS A 78 -0.25 -10.96 14.35
CA LYS A 78 1.08 -11.44 13.94
C LYS A 78 1.18 -12.96 13.97
N GLU A 79 0.63 -13.59 15.00
CA GLU A 79 0.56 -15.05 15.10
C GLU A 79 -0.24 -15.64 13.93
N ALA A 80 -1.42 -15.09 13.62
CA ALA A 80 -2.22 -15.53 12.49
C ALA A 80 -1.51 -15.35 11.14
N ILE A 81 -0.79 -14.24 10.94
CA ILE A 81 0.04 -14.01 9.74
C ILE A 81 1.13 -15.08 9.60
N PHE A 82 1.78 -15.46 10.71
CA PHE A 82 2.83 -16.48 10.74
C PHE A 82 2.29 -17.91 10.52
N GLU A 83 1.14 -18.24 11.10
CA GLU A 83 0.50 -19.54 10.87
C GLU A 83 0.11 -19.70 9.39
N VAL A 84 -0.44 -18.65 8.78
CA VAL A 84 -0.77 -18.65 7.35
C VAL A 84 0.48 -18.71 6.47
N SER A 85 1.57 -17.99 6.82
CA SER A 85 2.82 -18.07 6.05
C SER A 85 3.36 -19.49 6.05
N THR A 86 3.31 -20.17 7.19
CA THR A 86 3.74 -21.56 7.35
C THR A 86 2.84 -22.51 6.55
N ALA A 87 1.52 -22.38 6.68
CA ALA A 87 0.54 -23.24 6.01
C ALA A 87 0.57 -23.12 4.48
N LEU A 88 0.84 -21.93 3.95
CA LEU A 88 0.89 -21.66 2.51
C LEU A 88 2.31 -21.66 1.93
N ASN A 89 3.33 -21.91 2.77
CA ASN A 89 4.74 -21.85 2.41
C ASN A 89 5.14 -20.50 1.78
N TYR A 90 4.64 -19.40 2.33
CA TYR A 90 5.00 -18.03 1.97
C TYR A 90 6.18 -17.55 2.81
N ASN A 91 6.82 -16.46 2.38
CA ASN A 91 7.80 -15.77 3.21
C ASN A 91 7.15 -15.24 4.50
N ASP A 92 7.92 -15.14 5.58
CA ASP A 92 7.36 -14.82 6.92
C ASP A 92 6.89 -13.38 7.07
N GLU A 93 7.33 -12.49 6.19
CA GLU A 93 7.01 -11.07 6.19
C GLU A 93 6.06 -10.68 5.06
N TRP A 94 5.30 -11.65 4.51
CA TRP A 94 4.37 -11.47 3.40
C TRP A 94 3.26 -10.44 3.69
N ILE A 95 2.99 -10.17 4.97
CA ILE A 95 2.22 -9.03 5.46
C ILE A 95 2.99 -8.42 6.64
N ASN A 96 3.30 -7.13 6.59
CA ASN A 96 4.02 -6.45 7.67
C ASN A 96 3.62 -4.98 7.83
N GLU A 97 3.98 -4.40 8.99
CA GLU A 97 3.64 -3.02 9.35
C GLU A 97 4.86 -2.08 9.32
N ASP A 98 5.91 -2.41 8.56
CA ASP A 98 7.16 -1.63 8.55
C ASP A 98 6.95 -0.18 8.10
N VAL A 99 5.92 0.04 7.27
CA VAL A 99 5.50 1.37 6.85
C VAL A 99 5.12 2.29 8.01
N ALA A 100 4.70 1.75 9.16
CA ALA A 100 4.40 2.53 10.37
C ALA A 100 5.57 3.36 10.88
N LEU A 101 6.81 2.91 10.64
CA LEU A 101 8.02 3.64 11.05
C LEU A 101 8.14 5.02 10.40
N PHE A 102 7.43 5.25 9.30
CA PHE A 102 7.45 6.50 8.54
C PHE A 102 6.18 7.34 8.76
N VAL A 103 5.33 7.01 9.72
CA VAL A 103 4.01 7.64 9.89
C VAL A 103 3.80 8.04 11.34
N THR A 104 3.54 9.33 11.58
CA THR A 104 3.17 9.81 12.92
C THR A 104 1.78 9.34 13.32
N GLY A 105 1.46 9.28 14.62
CA GLY A 105 0.12 8.90 15.08
C GLY A 105 -0.99 9.80 14.51
N LYS A 106 -0.74 11.12 14.42
CA LYS A 106 -1.66 12.08 13.78
C LYS A 106 -1.84 11.79 12.29
N THR A 107 -0.74 11.54 11.57
CA THR A 107 -0.80 11.18 10.15
C THR A 107 -1.59 9.90 9.97
N ARG A 108 -1.37 8.87 10.81
CA ARG A 108 -2.10 7.59 10.74
C ARG A 108 -3.62 7.79 10.84
N GLN A 109 -4.09 8.59 11.79
CA GLN A 109 -5.52 8.92 11.94
C GLN A 109 -6.07 9.59 10.66
N GLN A 110 -5.34 10.55 10.10
CA GLN A 110 -5.75 11.23 8.87
C GLN A 110 -5.77 10.30 7.67
N LEU A 111 -4.80 9.39 7.54
CA LEU A 111 -4.74 8.40 6.47
C LEU A 111 -5.90 7.42 6.55
N PHE A 112 -6.27 6.96 7.74
CA PHE A 112 -7.43 6.09 7.94
C PHE A 112 -8.72 6.78 7.53
N LYS A 113 -8.98 7.98 8.04
CA LYS A 113 -10.16 8.77 7.67
C LYS A 113 -10.27 8.95 6.15
N LYS A 114 -9.16 9.34 5.50
CA LYS A 114 -9.12 9.50 4.04
C LYS A 114 -9.33 8.19 3.29
N ALA A 115 -8.80 7.07 3.80
CA ALA A 115 -8.99 5.76 3.18
C ALA A 115 -10.45 5.31 3.25
N GLU A 116 -11.13 5.59 4.36
CA GLU A 116 -12.58 5.35 4.52
C GLU A 116 -13.41 6.23 3.59
N GLU A 117 -13.08 7.51 3.47
CA GLU A 117 -13.72 8.43 2.52
C GLU A 117 -13.49 8.00 1.05
N GLN A 118 -12.29 7.53 0.72
CA GLN A 118 -11.93 7.03 -0.61
C GLN A 118 -12.59 5.67 -0.91
N ASN A 119 -12.84 4.86 0.12
CA ASN A 119 -13.58 3.59 0.09
C ASN A 119 -13.13 2.59 -1.01
N ILE A 120 -11.84 2.52 -1.29
CA ILE A 120 -11.28 1.48 -2.17
C ILE A 120 -11.03 0.22 -1.33
N VAL A 121 -11.94 -0.74 -1.40
CA VAL A 121 -11.83 -2.02 -0.70
C VAL A 121 -10.95 -2.97 -1.52
N LEU A 122 -9.84 -3.42 -0.94
CA LEU A 122 -8.89 -4.37 -1.55
C LEU A 122 -9.19 -5.81 -1.13
N PHE A 123 -9.70 -5.99 0.08
CA PHE A 123 -10.16 -7.27 0.59
C PHE A 123 -11.25 -7.05 1.64
N LYS A 124 -12.24 -7.95 1.66
CA LYS A 124 -13.32 -7.96 2.64
C LYS A 124 -13.67 -9.41 2.99
N GLY A 125 -13.32 -9.81 4.20
CA GLY A 125 -13.78 -11.05 4.83
C GLY A 125 -14.66 -10.74 6.05
N ASP A 126 -14.92 -11.76 6.85
CA ASP A 126 -15.75 -11.63 8.06
C ASP A 126 -14.97 -11.02 9.23
N ASN A 127 -13.65 -11.28 9.28
CA ASN A 127 -12.76 -10.88 10.38
C ASN A 127 -11.73 -9.81 9.98
N LEU A 128 -11.50 -9.61 8.68
CA LEU A 128 -10.49 -8.70 8.13
C LEU A 128 -11.06 -7.85 6.99
N VAL A 129 -10.85 -6.54 7.09
CA VAL A 129 -11.10 -5.58 6.01
C VAL A 129 -9.81 -4.84 5.68
N ILE A 130 -9.47 -4.80 4.39
CA ILE A 130 -8.31 -4.08 3.88
C ILE A 130 -8.80 -3.00 2.92
N LEU A 131 -8.56 -1.74 3.28
CA LEU A 131 -8.76 -0.60 2.39
C LEU A 131 -7.43 -0.23 1.73
N ALA A 132 -7.48 0.39 0.55
CA ALA A 132 -6.30 1.05 0.02
C ALA A 132 -6.01 2.30 0.85
N ALA A 133 -4.74 2.49 1.22
CA ALA A 133 -4.30 3.79 1.73
C ALA A 133 -4.63 4.90 0.70
N PRO A 134 -4.75 6.17 1.14
CA PRO A 134 -5.11 7.25 0.23
C PRO A 134 -4.15 7.32 -0.96
N VAL A 135 -4.70 7.32 -2.18
CA VAL A 135 -3.92 7.22 -3.43
C VAL A 135 -2.88 8.34 -3.51
N GLU A 136 -3.26 9.55 -3.12
CA GLU A 136 -2.35 10.71 -3.03
C GLU A 136 -1.14 10.44 -2.14
N TRP A 137 -1.35 9.82 -0.97
CA TRP A 137 -0.26 9.50 -0.06
C TRP A 137 0.65 8.40 -0.59
N VAL A 138 0.07 7.39 -1.27
CA VAL A 138 0.86 6.34 -1.93
C VAL A 138 1.73 6.97 -3.03
N LEU A 139 1.16 7.86 -3.85
CA LEU A 139 1.88 8.59 -4.90
C LEU A 139 2.97 9.49 -4.31
N GLU A 140 2.65 10.28 -3.29
CA GLU A 140 3.58 11.15 -2.57
C GLU A 140 4.86 10.38 -2.19
N ARG A 141 4.70 9.22 -1.54
CA ARG A 141 5.84 8.40 -1.13
C ARG A 141 6.65 7.85 -2.30
N LYS A 142 6.01 7.53 -3.43
CA LYS A 142 6.72 7.09 -4.65
C LYS A 142 7.55 8.22 -5.23
N LEU A 143 6.99 9.43 -5.34
CA LEU A 143 7.70 10.60 -5.85
C LEU A 143 8.91 10.96 -4.98
N ARG A 144 8.78 10.89 -3.65
CA ARG A 144 9.92 11.09 -2.74
C ARG A 144 11.02 10.06 -2.91
N ARG A 145 10.67 8.78 -3.12
CA ARG A 145 11.65 7.72 -3.37
C ARG A 145 12.35 7.88 -4.71
N ILE A 146 11.64 8.32 -5.75
CA ILE A 146 12.24 8.66 -7.05
C ILE A 146 13.19 9.86 -6.88
N HIS A 147 12.77 10.87 -6.12
CA HIS A 147 13.57 12.07 -5.86
C HIS A 147 14.85 11.79 -5.07
N ALA A 148 14.77 10.97 -4.02
CA ALA A 148 15.91 10.61 -3.18
C ALA A 148 17.01 9.82 -3.93
N GLY A 149 16.75 9.37 -5.15
CA GLY A 149 17.74 8.75 -6.03
C GLY A 149 17.95 7.26 -5.82
N TYR A 150 19.12 6.76 -6.24
CA TYR A 150 19.41 5.38 -6.62
C TYR A 150 18.91 4.28 -5.64
N ARG A 151 17.95 3.47 -6.10
CA ARG A 151 17.50 2.23 -5.43
C ARG A 151 17.64 0.98 -6.31
N GLY A 152 18.49 1.03 -7.34
CA GLY A 152 18.63 -0.05 -8.33
C GLY A 152 17.27 -0.42 -8.96
N ARG A 153 16.96 -1.72 -9.06
CA ARG A 153 15.67 -2.23 -9.60
C ARG A 153 14.43 -1.66 -8.90
N LYS A 154 14.54 -1.24 -7.63
CA LYS A 154 13.40 -0.63 -6.92
C LYS A 154 13.03 0.74 -7.51
N ALA A 155 13.95 1.44 -8.18
CA ALA A 155 13.66 2.73 -8.82
C ALA A 155 12.72 2.58 -10.04
N GLU A 156 12.92 1.55 -10.85
CA GLU A 156 12.04 1.26 -12.00
C GLU A 156 10.62 0.90 -11.54
N LEU A 157 10.55 0.11 -10.48
CA LEU A 157 9.32 -0.26 -9.79
C LEU A 157 8.61 0.95 -9.18
N ASP A 158 9.34 1.85 -8.52
CA ASP A 158 8.79 3.09 -7.97
C ASP A 158 8.28 4.02 -9.08
N MET A 159 8.99 4.13 -10.21
CA MET A 159 8.54 4.87 -11.39
C MET A 159 7.28 4.24 -11.99
N SER A 160 7.26 2.93 -12.25
CA SER A 160 6.09 2.24 -12.84
C SER A 160 4.82 2.44 -12.02
N ASP A 161 4.93 2.34 -10.69
CA ASP A 161 3.81 2.58 -9.78
C ASP A 161 3.37 4.04 -9.79
N ALA A 162 4.30 5.00 -9.75
CA ALA A 162 3.97 6.41 -9.81
C ALA A 162 3.18 6.74 -11.08
N LEU A 163 3.59 6.18 -12.22
CA LEU A 163 2.88 6.35 -13.49
C LEU A 163 1.46 5.74 -13.45
N ALA A 164 1.30 4.55 -12.86
CA ALA A 164 0.00 3.90 -12.73
C ALA A 164 -0.96 4.68 -11.81
N LEU A 165 -0.45 5.18 -10.68
CA LEU A 165 -1.18 6.03 -9.73
C LEU A 165 -1.62 7.34 -10.40
N LEU A 166 -0.70 8.01 -11.10
CA LEU A 166 -1.00 9.23 -11.86
C LEU A 166 -2.09 9.00 -12.91
N LYS A 167 -2.01 7.87 -13.64
CA LYS A 167 -3.01 7.50 -14.64
C LYS A 167 -4.39 7.30 -13.99
N TYR A 168 -4.45 6.54 -12.90
CA TYR A 168 -5.66 6.34 -12.12
C TYR A 168 -6.27 7.66 -11.61
N MET A 169 -5.44 8.56 -11.06
CA MET A 169 -5.89 9.87 -10.57
C MET A 169 -6.39 10.77 -11.70
N LYS A 170 -5.70 10.81 -12.84
CA LYS A 170 -6.12 11.58 -14.03
C LYS A 170 -7.50 11.12 -14.52
N GLU A 171 -7.72 9.81 -14.59
CA GLU A 171 -8.99 9.22 -15.01
C GLU A 171 -10.11 9.50 -14.00
N SER A 172 -9.79 9.44 -12.70
CA SER A 172 -10.74 9.75 -11.62
C SER A 172 -11.13 11.23 -11.60
N ASN A 173 -10.19 12.15 -11.84
CA ASN A 173 -10.43 13.59 -11.90
C ASN A 173 -11.01 14.08 -13.24
N ARG A 174 -11.13 13.21 -14.24
CA ARG A 174 -11.57 13.54 -15.62
C ARG A 174 -10.78 14.69 -16.25
N GLY A 175 -9.49 14.79 -15.98
CA GLY A 175 -8.67 15.90 -16.46
C GLY A 175 -7.21 15.80 -16.05
N PRO A 176 -6.34 16.65 -16.64
CA PRO A 176 -4.94 16.73 -16.26
C PRO A 176 -4.80 17.11 -14.78
N LEU A 177 -3.70 16.66 -14.18
CA LEU A 177 -3.41 16.93 -12.77
C LEU A 177 -2.62 18.24 -12.63
N ASP A 178 -2.79 18.92 -11.50
CA ASP A 178 -1.94 20.05 -11.14
C ASP A 178 -0.56 19.54 -10.69
N ARG A 179 0.49 19.87 -11.47
CA ARG A 179 1.87 19.42 -11.20
C ARG A 179 2.35 19.89 -9.84
N GLU A 180 2.06 21.13 -9.46
CA GLU A 180 2.59 21.73 -8.24
C GLU A 180 1.91 21.18 -7.00
N TYR A 181 0.59 20.97 -7.07
CA TYR A 181 -0.17 20.27 -6.06
C TYR A 181 0.42 18.87 -5.81
N ILE A 182 0.58 18.06 -6.87
CA ILE A 182 1.12 16.71 -6.76
C ILE A 182 2.55 16.71 -6.22
N ARG A 183 3.39 17.65 -6.67
CA ARG A 183 4.78 17.79 -6.22
C ARG A 183 4.86 18.14 -4.72
N THR A 184 3.93 18.92 -4.21
CA THR A 184 3.95 19.47 -2.85
C THR A 184 3.13 18.70 -1.83
N LEU A 185 2.45 17.60 -2.22
CA LEU A 185 1.84 16.66 -1.30
C LEU A 185 2.82 16.34 -0.15
N ASN A 186 2.39 16.53 1.10
CA ASN A 186 3.23 16.33 2.28
C ASN A 186 2.41 15.95 3.51
N SER A 187 1.91 14.71 3.52
CA SER A 187 1.02 14.22 4.58
C SER A 187 1.70 14.20 5.96
N ASN A 188 3.02 13.99 6.01
CA ASN A 188 3.80 14.02 7.24
C ASN A 188 4.32 15.42 7.63
N SER A 189 4.22 16.41 6.73
CA SER A 189 4.66 17.80 6.91
C SER A 189 6.17 18.04 7.09
N PHE A 190 7.02 17.01 7.16
CA PHE A 190 8.48 17.16 7.35
C PHE A 190 9.33 16.58 6.20
N ASP A 191 8.69 16.01 5.18
CA ASP A 191 9.41 15.35 4.10
C ASP A 191 9.94 16.35 3.04
N ILE A 192 11.09 16.01 2.43
CA ILE A 192 11.72 16.82 1.37
C ILE A 192 10.88 16.78 0.10
N VAL A 193 10.47 17.95 -0.37
CA VAL A 193 9.65 18.13 -1.57
C VAL A 193 10.46 17.77 -2.83
N PRO A 194 9.95 16.91 -3.73
CA PRO A 194 10.58 16.63 -5.02
C PRO A 194 10.87 17.90 -5.83
N THR A 195 12.00 17.90 -6.54
CA THR A 195 12.38 19.01 -7.43
C THR A 195 11.54 19.03 -8.70
N ASN A 196 11.53 20.18 -9.39
CA ASN A 196 10.92 20.29 -10.71
C ASN A 196 11.54 19.30 -11.71
N GLU A 197 12.86 19.11 -11.66
CA GLU A 197 13.56 18.12 -12.48
C GLU A 197 13.01 16.70 -12.27
N THR A 198 12.79 16.28 -11.02
CA THR A 198 12.14 14.97 -10.74
C THR A 198 10.76 14.89 -11.37
N MET A 199 9.96 15.96 -11.29
CA MET A 199 8.64 15.99 -11.91
C MET A 199 8.68 15.96 -13.44
N GLU A 200 9.68 16.57 -14.06
CA GLU A 200 9.94 16.48 -15.50
C GLU A 200 10.30 15.06 -15.93
N GLN A 201 11.15 14.38 -15.16
CA GLN A 201 11.49 12.97 -15.40
C GLN A 201 10.25 12.08 -15.35
N VAL A 202 9.38 12.29 -14.35
CA VAL A 202 8.11 11.56 -14.20
C VAL A 202 7.16 11.88 -15.37
N ALA A 203 6.99 13.15 -15.74
CA ALA A 203 6.14 13.55 -16.86
C ALA A 203 6.64 12.97 -18.19
N ALA A 204 7.95 13.00 -18.44
CA ALA A 204 8.55 12.40 -19.63
C ALA A 204 8.35 10.88 -19.67
N ALA A 205 8.50 10.19 -18.53
CA ALA A 205 8.23 8.76 -18.43
C ALA A 205 6.75 8.43 -18.66
N PHE A 206 5.84 9.27 -18.16
CA PHE A 206 4.40 9.15 -18.40
C PHE A 206 4.07 9.27 -19.88
N ARG A 207 4.57 10.33 -20.54
CA ARG A 207 4.35 10.56 -21.96
C ARG A 207 4.88 9.42 -22.81
N ARG A 208 6.05 8.88 -22.49
CA ARG A 208 6.60 7.70 -23.19
C ARG A 208 5.70 6.47 -23.05
N LYS A 209 5.16 6.22 -21.85
CA LYS A 209 4.35 5.03 -21.55
C LYS A 209 2.93 5.12 -22.13
N TYR A 210 2.28 6.26 -22.00
CA TYR A 210 0.85 6.43 -22.31
C TYR A 210 0.56 7.30 -23.54
N GLN A 211 1.60 7.88 -24.17
CA GLN A 211 1.47 8.74 -25.36
C GLN A 211 0.56 9.97 -25.13
N GLU A 212 0.49 10.45 -23.89
CA GLU A 212 -0.31 11.61 -23.49
C GLU A 212 0.39 12.39 -22.36
N ASP A 213 -0.02 13.64 -22.16
CA ASP A 213 0.45 14.46 -21.05
C ASP A 213 -0.34 14.19 -19.76
N ILE A 214 0.36 14.18 -18.63
CA ILE A 214 -0.23 13.96 -17.30
C ILE A 214 -0.61 15.27 -16.60
N PHE A 215 0.21 16.30 -16.76
CA PHE A 215 0.02 17.60 -16.12
C PHE A 215 -0.55 18.61 -17.12
N ALA A 216 -1.30 19.57 -16.60
CA ALA A 216 -1.79 20.73 -17.34
C ALA A 216 -0.66 21.72 -17.66
#